data_AF-A0A2R6XDY4-F1
#
_entry.id   AF-A0A2R6XDY4-F1
#
_cell.length_a   1.000
_cell.length_b   1.000
_cell.length_c   1.000
_cell.angle_alpha   90.00
_cell.angle_beta   90.00
_cell.angle_gamma   90.00
#
_symmetry.space_group_name_H-M   'P 1'
#
loop_
_entity.id
_entity.type
_entity.pdbx_description
1 polymer ?
#
loop_
_entity_poly.entity_id
_entity_poly.type
_entity_poly.pdbx_seq_one_letter_code
_entity_poly.pdbx_strand_id
1 'polypeptide(L)'
;MLPGCQLDGASYIRAAALANGLKPDQIKVFGRKAASLTSEQLNGRKVDVLIAEPYYRAYEDLLPWRHLRFWYERTSLAPLLAENAVISPCKGVLRGVFLHLPDLWQSRRSLSSVEGFDHSSVNQVLGACGDMPPSWEGPLVPYSIWQCGRSKELTEKFDIMEFNFTLTLQAVQGSVKVPVLNSGLCHGVALWIDWVMDTQHQHLISTAPSDREPNDWKQGIKLLNVPVKLLSKEESSLTISAAFNPLTGDIAVDVDTQTS
;
A
#
# COMPACT_ATOMS: atom_id res chain seq x y z
N MET A 1 -17.11 6.05 -7.04
CA MET A 1 -16.44 6.17 -8.35
C MET A 1 -17.11 7.32 -9.07
N LEU A 2 -16.38 8.37 -9.44
CA LEU A 2 -16.95 9.49 -10.17
C LEU A 2 -17.41 9.00 -11.56
N PRO A 3 -18.68 9.22 -11.96
CA PRO A 3 -19.23 8.69 -13.21
C PRO A 3 -18.44 9.08 -14.48
N GLY A 4 -17.81 10.27 -14.48
CA GLY A 4 -17.01 10.76 -15.62
C GLY A 4 -15.80 9.87 -15.93
N CYS A 5 -15.01 9.49 -14.91
CA CYS A 5 -13.81 8.69 -15.10
C CYS A 5 -14.08 7.30 -15.71
N GLN A 6 -15.27 6.74 -15.52
CA GLN A 6 -15.64 5.44 -16.11
C GLN A 6 -15.91 5.54 -17.61
N LEU A 7 -16.64 6.58 -18.04
CA LEU A 7 -16.96 6.81 -19.45
C LEU A 7 -15.71 7.18 -20.25
N ASP A 8 -14.83 7.96 -19.64
CA ASP A 8 -13.55 8.35 -20.22
C ASP A 8 -12.61 7.14 -20.35
N GLY A 9 -12.53 6.29 -19.33
CA GLY A 9 -11.69 5.09 -19.36
C GLY A 9 -12.15 4.06 -20.39
N ALA A 10 -13.46 3.80 -20.50
CA ALA A 10 -13.99 2.88 -21.51
C ALA A 10 -13.77 3.39 -22.94
N SER A 11 -13.92 4.70 -23.15
CA SER A 11 -13.67 5.35 -24.44
C SER A 11 -12.19 5.29 -24.79
N TYR A 12 -11.30 5.53 -23.82
CA TYR A 12 -9.85 5.40 -24.00
C TYR A 12 -9.44 3.98 -24.43
N ILE A 13 -9.91 2.94 -23.73
CA ILE A 13 -9.59 1.54 -24.08
C ILE A 13 -10.03 1.21 -25.51
N ARG A 14 -11.23 1.65 -25.91
CA ARG A 14 -11.74 1.43 -27.27
C ARG A 14 -10.90 2.17 -28.32
N ALA A 15 -10.54 3.43 -28.05
CA ALA A 15 -9.71 4.23 -28.95
C ALA A 15 -8.31 3.62 -29.10
N ALA A 16 -7.68 3.20 -27.99
CA ALA A 16 -6.40 2.52 -27.99
C ALA A 16 -6.45 1.20 -28.76
N ALA A 17 -7.51 0.39 -28.57
CA ALA A 17 -7.70 -0.86 -29.30
C ALA A 17 -7.79 -0.62 -30.82
N LEU A 18 -8.62 0.36 -31.24
CA LEU A 18 -8.78 0.72 -32.64
C LEU A 18 -7.47 1.23 -33.26
N ALA A 19 -6.74 2.09 -32.56
CA ALA A 19 -5.45 2.62 -33.01
C ALA A 19 -4.38 1.53 -33.19
N ASN A 20 -4.49 0.42 -32.47
CA ASN A 20 -3.60 -0.74 -32.56
C ASN A 20 -4.14 -1.84 -33.49
N GLY A 21 -5.16 -1.57 -34.30
CA GLY A 21 -5.69 -2.51 -35.30
C GLY A 21 -6.47 -3.69 -34.72
N LEU A 22 -6.88 -3.62 -33.45
CA LEU A 22 -7.70 -4.65 -32.83
C LEU A 22 -9.15 -4.55 -33.29
N LYS A 23 -9.76 -5.70 -33.58
CA LYS A 23 -11.17 -5.78 -33.99
C LYS A 23 -12.10 -5.56 -32.78
N PRO A 24 -13.32 -5.01 -33.00
CA PRO A 24 -14.26 -4.71 -31.91
C PRO A 24 -14.69 -5.91 -31.05
N ASP A 25 -14.57 -7.14 -31.57
CA ASP A 25 -14.91 -8.38 -30.88
C ASP A 25 -13.76 -8.95 -30.03
N GLN A 26 -12.53 -8.46 -30.21
CA GLN A 26 -11.35 -8.91 -29.46
C GLN A 26 -11.26 -8.29 -28.07
N ILE A 27 -11.77 -7.06 -27.87
CA ILE A 27 -11.80 -6.37 -26.58
C ILE A 27 -13.22 -5.91 -26.26
N LYS A 28 -13.82 -6.49 -25.21
CA LYS A 28 -15.12 -6.11 -24.69
C LYS A 28 -14.96 -5.37 -23.36
N VAL A 29 -15.39 -4.12 -23.31
CA VAL A 29 -15.36 -3.30 -22.10
C VAL A 29 -16.72 -3.34 -21.39
N PHE A 30 -16.72 -3.78 -20.13
CA PHE A 30 -17.90 -3.79 -19.28
C PHE A 30 -17.89 -2.56 -18.37
N GLY A 31 -18.81 -1.62 -18.58
CA GLY A 31 -18.96 -0.40 -17.77
C GLY A 31 -19.63 -0.64 -16.41
N ARG A 32 -19.17 -1.65 -15.65
CA ARG A 32 -19.76 -2.06 -14.37
C ARG A 32 -18.70 -2.58 -13.41
N LYS A 33 -19.08 -2.81 -12.15
CA LYS A 33 -18.18 -3.39 -11.13
C LYS A 33 -17.91 -4.86 -11.42
N ALA A 34 -16.70 -5.34 -11.14
CA ALA A 34 -16.34 -6.76 -11.28
C ALA A 34 -17.33 -7.69 -10.58
N ALA A 35 -17.74 -7.35 -9.35
CA ALA A 35 -18.72 -8.13 -8.58
C ALA A 35 -20.13 -8.22 -9.19
N SER A 36 -20.43 -7.45 -10.23
CA SER A 36 -21.71 -7.49 -10.96
C SER A 36 -21.63 -8.27 -12.28
N LEU A 37 -20.47 -8.84 -12.59
CA LEU A 37 -20.29 -9.69 -13.77
C LEU A 37 -20.96 -11.05 -13.55
N THR A 38 -21.62 -11.55 -14.59
CA THR A 38 -22.31 -12.85 -14.57
C THR A 38 -21.89 -13.71 -15.74
N SER A 39 -22.16 -15.02 -15.66
CA SER A 39 -21.86 -15.98 -16.73
C SER A 39 -22.52 -15.63 -18.06
N GLU A 40 -23.73 -15.06 -18.04
CA GLU A 40 -24.46 -14.60 -19.23
C GLU A 40 -23.66 -13.59 -20.04
N GLN A 41 -22.98 -12.65 -19.37
CA GLN A 41 -22.21 -11.59 -20.03
C GLN A 41 -20.94 -12.11 -20.70
N LEU A 42 -20.45 -13.27 -20.23
CA LEU A 42 -19.33 -14.04 -20.78
C LEU A 42 -19.79 -15.09 -21.80
N ASN A 43 -21.09 -15.15 -22.11
CA ASN A 43 -21.72 -16.15 -22.97
C ASN A 43 -21.46 -17.59 -22.48
N GLY A 44 -21.51 -17.81 -21.16
CA GLY A 44 -21.24 -19.12 -20.54
C GLY A 44 -19.77 -19.52 -20.48
N ARG A 45 -18.85 -18.71 -21.03
CA ARG A 45 -17.42 -19.00 -20.99
C ARG A 45 -16.83 -18.72 -19.61
N LYS A 46 -15.82 -19.50 -19.26
CA LYS A 46 -14.97 -19.29 -18.08
C LYS A 46 -13.77 -18.43 -18.43
N VAL A 47 -13.21 -17.76 -17.44
CA VAL A 47 -12.02 -16.91 -17.58
C VAL A 47 -10.77 -17.75 -17.30
N ASP A 48 -9.92 -17.90 -18.32
CA ASP A 48 -8.65 -18.64 -18.21
C ASP A 48 -7.51 -17.80 -17.58
N VAL A 49 -7.56 -16.48 -17.75
CA VAL A 49 -6.55 -15.55 -17.21
C VAL A 49 -7.23 -14.32 -16.64
N LEU A 50 -6.97 -14.01 -15.37
CA LEU A 50 -7.34 -12.76 -14.72
C LEU A 50 -6.07 -11.94 -14.49
N ILE A 51 -5.97 -10.79 -15.18
CA ILE A 51 -4.80 -9.91 -15.13
C ILE A 51 -5.18 -8.50 -14.65
N ALA A 52 -4.30 -7.89 -13.85
CA ALA A 52 -4.37 -6.50 -13.41
C ALA A 52 -2.97 -5.94 -13.11
N GLU A 53 -2.80 -4.62 -13.20
CA GLU A 53 -1.66 -3.86 -12.62
C GLU A 53 -1.82 -3.62 -11.10
N PRO A 54 -2.89 -4.14 -10.51
CA PRO A 54 -3.83 -3.44 -9.61
C PRO A 54 -3.64 -1.92 -9.36
N TYR A 55 -3.76 -1.08 -10.39
CA TYR A 55 -3.86 0.38 -10.22
C TYR A 55 -5.31 0.90 -10.25
N TYR A 56 -5.70 1.66 -9.22
CA TYR A 56 -7.02 2.30 -9.14
C TYR A 56 -6.86 3.80 -8.93
N ARG A 57 -7.05 4.60 -9.99
CA ARG A 57 -6.91 6.07 -9.96
C ARG A 57 -7.61 6.76 -8.79
N ALA A 58 -8.77 6.26 -8.38
CA ALA A 58 -9.51 6.85 -7.25
C ALA A 58 -8.77 6.75 -5.89
N TYR A 59 -7.70 5.96 -5.82
CA TYR A 59 -6.91 5.68 -4.62
C TYR A 59 -5.46 6.16 -4.72
N GLU A 60 -5.09 6.89 -5.78
CA GLU A 60 -3.74 7.41 -6.03
C GLU A 60 -3.17 8.21 -4.84
N ASP A 61 -4.03 8.96 -4.14
CA ASP A 61 -3.64 9.75 -2.97
C ASP A 61 -3.77 9.02 -1.63
N LEU A 62 -4.18 7.75 -1.62
CA LEU A 62 -4.42 6.97 -0.39
C LEU A 62 -3.24 6.03 -0.08
N LEU A 63 -3.40 5.23 0.99
CA LEU A 63 -2.39 4.26 1.41
C LEU A 63 -2.21 3.15 0.35
N PRO A 64 -1.00 2.59 0.17
CA PRO A 64 -0.69 1.69 -0.94
C PRO A 64 -1.57 0.43 -0.99
N TRP A 65 -1.93 -0.12 0.18
CA TRP A 65 -2.77 -1.30 0.28
C TRP A 65 -4.23 -1.08 -0.09
N ARG A 66 -4.69 0.16 -0.36
CA ARG A 66 -6.04 0.39 -0.91
C ARG A 66 -6.21 -0.27 -2.29
N HIS A 67 -5.11 -0.55 -2.97
CA HIS A 67 -5.06 -1.31 -4.20
C HIS A 67 -5.34 -2.82 -4.03
N LEU A 68 -5.33 -3.35 -2.80
CA LEU A 68 -5.83 -4.70 -2.47
C LEU A 68 -7.33 -4.87 -2.74
N ARG A 69 -8.03 -3.81 -3.15
CA ARG A 69 -9.33 -3.90 -3.84
C ARG A 69 -9.31 -4.98 -4.94
N PHE A 70 -8.19 -5.19 -5.62
CA PHE A 70 -8.05 -6.26 -6.59
C PHE A 70 -8.37 -7.64 -5.99
N TRP A 71 -7.94 -7.93 -4.77
CA TRP A 71 -8.21 -9.21 -4.13
C TRP A 71 -9.71 -9.42 -3.87
N TYR A 72 -10.42 -8.35 -3.50
CA TYR A 72 -11.88 -8.36 -3.39
C TYR A 72 -12.56 -8.61 -4.75
N GLU A 73 -12.11 -7.93 -5.81
CA GLU A 73 -12.65 -8.10 -7.16
C GLU A 73 -12.38 -9.51 -7.69
N ARG A 74 -11.15 -10.01 -7.54
CA ARG A 74 -10.77 -11.39 -7.84
C ARG A 74 -11.66 -12.39 -7.11
N THR A 75 -11.91 -12.18 -5.82
CA THR A 75 -12.76 -13.07 -5.01
C THR A 75 -14.20 -13.06 -5.51
N SER A 76 -14.72 -11.89 -5.87
CA SER A 76 -16.07 -11.75 -6.44
C SER A 76 -16.18 -12.43 -7.82
N LEU A 77 -15.09 -12.47 -8.58
CA LEU A 77 -15.02 -13.13 -9.89
C LEU A 77 -14.76 -14.63 -9.81
N ALA A 78 -14.46 -15.19 -8.64
CA ALA A 78 -14.13 -16.60 -8.48
C ALA A 78 -15.12 -17.57 -9.16
N PRO A 79 -16.45 -17.38 -9.12
CA PRO A 79 -17.39 -18.24 -9.83
C PRO A 79 -17.28 -18.22 -11.36
N LEU A 80 -16.65 -17.20 -11.94
CA LEU A 80 -16.47 -17.03 -13.38
C LEU A 80 -15.11 -17.54 -13.88
N LEU A 81 -14.19 -17.85 -12.97
CA LEU A 81 -12.86 -18.39 -13.31
C LEU A 81 -12.96 -19.86 -13.73
N ALA A 82 -12.08 -20.25 -14.66
CA ALA A 82 -11.80 -21.65 -14.95
C ALA A 82 -11.07 -22.30 -13.75
N GLU A 83 -11.11 -23.64 -13.67
CA GLU A 83 -10.48 -24.39 -12.56
C GLU A 83 -8.97 -24.10 -12.44
N ASN A 84 -8.28 -23.95 -13.57
CA ASN A 84 -6.84 -23.68 -13.65
C ASN A 84 -6.55 -22.23 -14.11
N ALA A 85 -7.43 -21.29 -13.80
CA ALA A 85 -7.25 -19.91 -14.22
C ALA A 85 -5.96 -19.30 -13.64
N VAL A 86 -5.17 -18.65 -14.50
CA VAL A 86 -3.96 -17.93 -14.11
C VAL A 86 -4.35 -16.56 -13.54
N ILE A 87 -3.84 -16.23 -12.35
CA ILE A 87 -4.08 -14.94 -11.69
C ILE A 87 -2.79 -14.13 -11.69
N SER A 88 -2.85 -12.91 -12.22
CA SER A 88 -1.73 -11.96 -12.29
C SER A 88 -2.19 -10.57 -11.82
N PRO A 89 -1.61 -9.99 -10.75
CA PRO A 89 -0.61 -10.57 -9.87
C PRO A 89 -1.12 -11.82 -9.17
N CYS A 90 -0.21 -12.77 -8.91
CA CYS A 90 -0.51 -13.99 -8.16
C CYS A 90 -0.46 -13.73 -6.64
N LYS A 91 0.34 -12.76 -6.22
CA LYS A 91 0.54 -12.41 -4.82
C LYS A 91 0.89 -10.93 -4.65
N GLY A 92 0.45 -10.33 -3.54
CA GLY A 92 0.99 -9.07 -3.04
C GLY A 92 1.81 -9.31 -1.78
N VAL A 93 2.84 -8.51 -1.53
CA VAL A 93 3.65 -8.59 -0.30
C VAL A 93 3.69 -7.21 0.36
N LEU A 94 3.21 -7.11 1.60
CA LEU A 94 3.42 -5.89 2.40
C LEU A 94 4.85 -5.88 2.90
N ARG A 95 5.58 -4.85 2.52
CA ARG A 95 6.98 -4.65 2.89
C ARG A 95 7.17 -3.40 3.72
N GLY A 96 8.28 -3.35 4.44
CA GLY A 96 8.65 -2.20 5.24
C GLY A 96 10.14 -1.91 5.27
N VAL A 97 10.47 -0.67 5.64
CA VAL A 97 11.83 -0.23 6.00
C VAL A 97 11.74 0.84 7.08
N PHE A 98 12.54 0.70 8.14
CA PHE A 98 12.62 1.74 9.18
C PHE A 98 13.51 2.88 8.71
N LEU A 99 13.07 4.12 8.95
CA LEU A 99 13.68 5.29 8.35
C LEU A 99 14.00 6.39 9.37
N HIS A 100 15.12 7.06 9.11
CA HIS A 100 15.38 8.39 9.61
C HIS A 100 14.77 9.43 8.66
N LEU A 101 13.63 10.03 9.05
CA LEU A 101 12.88 11.05 8.31
C LEU A 101 12.68 12.36 9.11
N PRO A 102 13.75 13.13 9.41
CA PRO A 102 13.65 14.29 10.30
C PRO A 102 12.73 15.38 9.76
N ASP A 103 12.75 15.64 8.45
CA ASP A 103 11.98 16.75 7.85
C ASP A 103 10.47 16.44 7.84
N LEU A 104 10.09 15.22 7.45
CA LEU A 104 8.69 14.78 7.50
C LEU A 104 8.17 14.71 8.94
N TRP A 105 8.94 14.13 9.86
CA TRP A 105 8.55 14.06 11.27
C TRP A 105 8.36 15.47 11.86
N GLN A 106 9.32 16.38 11.60
CA GLN A 106 9.25 17.76 12.07
C GLN A 106 8.05 18.52 11.47
N SER A 107 7.69 18.26 10.22
CA SER A 107 6.51 18.88 9.58
C SER A 107 5.18 18.50 10.23
N ARG A 108 5.16 17.40 10.99
CA ARG A 108 3.99 16.87 11.70
C ARG A 108 4.14 16.95 13.22
N ARG A 109 5.18 17.61 13.71
CA ARG A 109 5.37 17.77 15.16
C ARG A 109 4.15 18.49 15.75
N SER A 110 3.70 18.03 16.91
CA SER A 110 2.57 18.63 17.60
C SER A 110 2.79 20.12 17.83
N LEU A 111 1.70 20.86 17.63
CA LEU A 111 1.63 22.28 17.87
C LEU A 111 1.20 22.53 19.31
N SER A 112 1.76 23.57 19.91
CA SER A 112 1.37 24.07 21.21
C SER A 112 1.06 25.56 21.09
N SER A 113 1.77 26.42 21.82
CA SER A 113 1.68 27.85 21.64
C SER A 113 2.57 28.30 20.47
N VAL A 114 1.95 28.90 19.45
CA VAL A 114 2.65 29.52 18.31
C VAL A 114 2.22 30.98 18.24
N GLU A 115 3.18 31.89 18.30
CA GLU A 115 2.93 33.35 18.33
C GLU A 115 1.91 33.78 19.41
N GLY A 116 1.87 33.07 20.55
CA GLY A 116 0.98 33.37 21.67
C GLY A 116 -0.43 32.76 21.57
N PHE A 117 -0.74 32.00 20.52
CA PHE A 117 -2.02 31.32 20.34
C PHE A 117 -1.86 29.81 20.57
N ASP A 118 -2.81 29.18 21.26
CA ASP A 118 -2.82 27.73 21.46
C ASP A 118 -3.42 27.01 20.23
N HIS A 119 -2.58 26.22 19.56
CA HIS A 119 -2.95 25.41 18.40
C HIS A 119 -3.08 23.92 18.72
N SER A 120 -3.04 23.52 20.00
CA SER A 120 -3.08 22.10 20.40
C SER A 120 -4.32 21.35 19.90
N SER A 121 -5.43 22.05 19.72
CA SER A 121 -6.71 21.50 19.23
C SER A 121 -6.63 20.89 17.82
N VAL A 122 -5.70 21.33 16.97
CA VAL A 122 -5.59 20.80 15.59
C VAL A 122 -4.74 19.54 15.49
N ASN A 123 -3.97 19.19 16.53
CA ASN A 123 -3.03 18.07 16.51
C ASN A 123 -3.70 16.73 16.19
N GLN A 124 -4.93 16.52 16.68
CA GLN A 124 -5.69 15.31 16.38
C GLN A 124 -6.11 15.24 14.91
N VAL A 125 -6.64 16.35 14.40
CA VAL A 125 -7.23 16.43 13.06
C VAL A 125 -6.14 16.31 11.98
N LEU A 126 -4.97 16.90 12.22
CA LEU A 126 -3.86 16.87 11.28
C LEU A 126 -3.05 15.58 11.35
N GLY A 127 -3.24 14.76 12.39
CA GLY A 127 -2.41 13.59 12.65
C GLY A 127 -0.98 14.01 12.99
N ALA A 128 -0.83 14.69 14.13
CA ALA A 128 0.47 15.11 14.66
C ALA A 128 1.22 13.94 15.31
N CYS A 129 2.54 14.07 15.39
CA CYS A 129 3.45 13.23 16.16
C CYS A 129 4.34 14.11 17.05
N GLY A 130 5.14 13.54 17.96
CA GLY A 130 6.00 14.31 18.86
C GLY A 130 5.24 15.02 19.97
N ASP A 131 5.67 14.86 21.21
CA ASP A 131 5.07 15.52 22.38
C ASP A 131 3.54 15.30 22.53
N MET A 132 3.04 14.20 21.95
CA MET A 132 1.64 13.78 22.03
C MET A 132 1.39 12.95 23.31
N PRO A 133 0.14 12.90 23.82
CA PRO A 133 -0.22 12.05 24.94
C PRO A 133 0.18 10.58 24.70
N PRO A 134 0.66 9.83 25.70
CA PRO A 134 1.10 8.43 25.52
C PRO A 134 0.03 7.48 25.00
N SER A 135 -1.25 7.82 25.18
CA SER A 135 -2.38 7.04 24.69
C SER A 135 -2.64 7.20 23.20
N TRP A 136 -1.97 8.15 22.54
CA TRP A 136 -2.13 8.39 21.11
C TRP A 136 -1.03 7.64 20.38
N GLU A 137 -1.39 7.09 19.23
CA GLU A 137 -0.42 6.54 18.29
C GLU A 137 0.01 7.59 17.29
N GLY A 138 1.20 7.41 16.73
CA GLY A 138 1.64 8.24 15.62
C GLY A 138 0.81 7.96 14.35
N PRO A 139 0.73 8.96 13.45
CA PRO A 139 -0.12 8.91 12.27
C PRO A 139 0.39 7.88 11.26
N LEU A 140 -0.55 7.32 10.49
CA LEU A 140 -0.29 6.48 9.32
C LEU A 140 -0.79 7.20 8.07
N VAL A 141 0.12 7.69 7.24
CA VAL A 141 -0.17 8.69 6.22
C VAL A 141 0.52 8.38 4.88
N PRO A 142 -0.14 8.62 3.74
CA PRO A 142 0.45 8.38 2.43
C PRO A 142 1.38 9.53 2.00
N TYR A 143 2.63 9.22 1.68
CA TYR A 143 3.63 10.20 1.21
C TYR A 143 4.56 9.60 0.15
N SER A 144 4.96 10.43 -0.82
CA SER A 144 6.06 10.11 -1.72
C SER A 144 7.38 10.43 -1.03
N ILE A 145 8.09 9.40 -0.55
CA ILE A 145 9.29 9.60 0.29
C ILE A 145 10.37 10.43 -0.40
N TRP A 146 10.49 10.32 -1.72
CA TRP A 146 11.45 11.09 -2.51
C TRP A 146 11.23 12.62 -2.42
N GLN A 147 10.04 13.07 -2.01
CA GLN A 147 9.69 14.48 -1.78
C GLN A 147 9.80 14.91 -0.31
N CYS A 148 10.12 13.98 0.61
CA CYS A 148 10.09 14.21 2.05
C CYS A 148 11.40 14.77 2.63
N GLY A 149 12.29 15.31 1.79
CA GLY A 149 13.57 15.87 2.22
C GLY A 149 14.58 14.78 2.57
N ARG A 150 15.20 14.88 3.76
CA ARG A 150 16.21 13.93 4.21
C ARG A 150 15.56 12.61 4.60
N SER A 151 16.04 11.53 3.99
CA SER A 151 15.71 10.14 4.32
C SER A 151 16.98 9.31 4.42
N LYS A 152 16.99 8.34 5.35
CA LYS A 152 18.03 7.30 5.44
C LYS A 152 17.41 6.00 5.97
N GLU A 153 17.68 4.89 5.28
CA GLU A 153 17.30 3.54 5.72
C GLU A 153 18.12 3.10 6.95
N LEU A 154 17.41 2.64 7.98
CA LEU A 154 18.00 2.18 9.26
C LEU A 154 18.03 0.66 9.36
N THR A 155 17.30 -0.03 8.49
CA THR A 155 17.24 -1.48 8.37
C THR A 155 17.31 -1.87 6.89
N GLU A 156 17.54 -3.15 6.61
CA GLU A 156 17.19 -3.71 5.31
C GLU A 156 15.66 -3.61 5.08
N LYS A 157 15.25 -3.74 3.81
CA LYS A 157 13.83 -3.90 3.45
C LYS A 157 13.37 -5.30 3.88
N PHE A 158 12.20 -5.38 4.50
CA PHE A 158 11.69 -6.63 5.07
C PHE A 158 10.25 -6.90 4.68
N ASP A 159 9.89 -8.18 4.65
CA ASP A 159 8.53 -8.67 4.38
C ASP A 159 7.76 -8.77 5.71
N ILE A 160 6.53 -8.25 5.73
CA ILE A 160 5.66 -8.26 6.92
C ILE A 160 4.57 -9.32 6.77
N MET A 161 3.87 -9.32 5.63
CA MET A 161 2.81 -10.30 5.33
C MET A 161 2.58 -10.46 3.84
N GLU A 162 1.92 -11.57 3.47
CA GLU A 162 1.66 -11.94 2.09
C GLU A 162 0.16 -12.08 1.79
N PHE A 163 -0.26 -11.61 0.62
CA PHE A 163 -1.62 -11.68 0.12
C PHE A 163 -1.67 -12.62 -1.09
N ASN A 164 -2.08 -13.88 -0.88
CA ASN A 164 -2.18 -14.85 -1.95
C ASN A 164 -3.48 -14.68 -2.76
N PHE A 165 -3.38 -14.10 -3.96
CA PHE A 165 -4.53 -13.83 -4.81
C PHE A 165 -5.05 -15.06 -5.55
N THR A 166 -4.39 -16.22 -5.43
CA THR A 166 -4.98 -17.50 -5.87
C THR A 166 -6.03 -18.02 -4.88
N LEU A 167 -6.06 -17.48 -3.66
CA LEU A 167 -7.05 -17.78 -2.63
C LEU A 167 -8.12 -16.69 -2.52
N THR A 168 -9.28 -17.04 -1.99
CA THR A 168 -10.34 -16.06 -1.69
C THR A 168 -9.88 -15.09 -0.61
N LEU A 169 -10.42 -13.88 -0.66
CA LEU A 169 -10.17 -12.81 0.31
C LEU A 169 -10.35 -13.31 1.74
N GLN A 170 -9.33 -13.09 2.58
CA GLN A 170 -9.30 -13.52 3.97
C GLN A 170 -8.50 -12.54 4.82
N ALA A 171 -8.65 -12.64 6.14
CA ALA A 171 -7.79 -11.91 7.06
C ALA A 171 -6.36 -12.45 7.00
N VAL A 172 -5.38 -11.55 7.07
CA VAL A 172 -3.96 -11.87 7.06
C VAL A 172 -3.29 -11.05 8.15
N GLN A 173 -2.38 -11.67 8.89
CA GLN A 173 -1.59 -10.99 9.91
C GLN A 173 -0.14 -11.41 9.78
N GLY A 174 0.77 -10.55 10.21
CA GLY A 174 2.20 -10.80 10.19
C GLY A 174 2.91 -9.97 11.25
N SER A 175 4.03 -10.49 11.72
CA SER A 175 4.92 -9.79 12.64
C SER A 175 6.35 -10.18 12.34
N VAL A 176 7.24 -9.20 12.33
CA VAL A 176 8.65 -9.39 12.04
C VAL A 176 9.50 -8.55 12.99
N LYS A 177 10.54 -9.20 13.52
CA LYS A 177 11.60 -8.56 14.30
C LYS A 177 12.76 -8.26 13.36
N VAL A 178 13.13 -6.99 13.25
CA VAL A 178 14.06 -6.49 12.25
C VAL A 178 15.34 -6.00 12.92
N PRO A 179 16.53 -6.50 12.53
CA PRO A 179 17.79 -6.03 13.07
C PRO A 179 18.12 -4.62 12.53
N VAL A 180 18.73 -3.80 13.38
CA VAL A 180 19.23 -2.47 13.01
C VAL A 180 20.49 -2.61 12.15
N LEU A 181 20.45 -2.05 10.94
CA LEU A 181 21.60 -1.97 10.03
C LEU A 181 22.45 -0.73 10.33
N ASN A 182 21.80 0.43 10.47
CA ASN A 182 22.47 1.71 10.64
C ASN A 182 22.05 2.37 11.96
N SER A 183 23.03 2.89 12.70
CA SER A 183 22.72 3.78 13.82
C SER A 183 22.08 5.08 13.35
N GLY A 184 21.18 5.63 14.16
CA GLY A 184 20.44 6.83 13.83
C GLY A 184 19.20 7.02 14.71
N LEU A 185 18.45 8.07 14.42
CA LEU A 185 17.18 8.34 15.06
C LEU A 185 16.05 7.85 14.14
N CYS A 186 15.35 6.80 14.55
CA CYS A 186 14.21 6.25 13.83
C CYS A 186 12.99 7.12 14.05
N HIS A 187 12.45 7.68 12.97
CA HIS A 187 11.28 8.55 13.01
C HIS A 187 9.99 7.81 12.62
N GLY A 188 10.11 6.64 11.99
CA GLY A 188 8.97 5.91 11.46
C GLY A 188 9.38 4.73 10.59
N VAL A 189 8.36 4.05 10.07
CA VAL A 189 8.49 2.99 9.07
C VAL A 189 7.73 3.38 7.82
N ALA A 190 8.37 3.17 6.67
CA ALA A 190 7.70 3.22 5.37
C ALA A 190 7.20 1.83 5.00
N LEU A 191 6.01 1.79 4.40
CA LEU A 191 5.29 0.58 4.04
C LEU A 191 4.81 0.68 2.60
N TRP A 192 4.91 -0.41 1.86
CA TRP A 192 4.48 -0.49 0.46
C TRP A 192 4.06 -1.91 0.09
N ILE A 193 3.48 -2.06 -1.10
CA ILE A 193 3.13 -3.37 -1.66
C ILE A 193 4.04 -3.70 -2.84
N ASP A 194 4.62 -4.88 -2.82
CA ASP A 194 5.24 -5.48 -4.00
C ASP A 194 4.25 -6.45 -4.63
N TRP A 195 4.04 -6.33 -5.95
CA TRP A 195 3.11 -7.16 -6.72
C TRP A 195 3.89 -8.21 -7.51
N VAL A 196 3.67 -9.48 -7.18
CA VAL A 196 4.29 -10.62 -7.86
C VAL A 196 3.40 -11.00 -9.04
N MET A 197 3.89 -10.79 -10.26
CA MET A 197 3.08 -10.83 -11.47
C MET A 197 2.90 -12.23 -12.06
N ASP A 198 3.81 -13.14 -11.77
CA ASP A 198 3.81 -14.50 -12.31
C ASP A 198 4.00 -15.55 -11.20
N THR A 199 3.65 -16.80 -11.49
CA THR A 199 3.72 -17.91 -10.54
C THR A 199 5.13 -18.42 -10.26
N GLN A 200 6.12 -18.04 -11.09
CA GLN A 200 7.54 -18.36 -10.88
C GLN A 200 8.23 -17.26 -10.04
N HIS A 201 7.52 -16.18 -9.70
CA HIS A 201 8.00 -15.03 -8.94
C HIS A 201 9.19 -14.31 -9.60
N GLN A 202 9.26 -14.32 -10.94
CA GLN A 202 10.35 -13.68 -11.68
C GLN A 202 10.08 -12.21 -12.01
N HIS A 203 8.81 -11.81 -12.04
CA HIS A 203 8.35 -10.48 -12.36
C HIS A 203 7.70 -9.84 -11.14
N LEU A 204 8.35 -8.79 -10.64
CA LEU A 204 7.92 -8.03 -9.47
C LEU A 204 7.71 -6.57 -9.87
N ILE A 205 6.54 -6.02 -9.58
CA ILE A 205 6.29 -4.59 -9.64
C ILE A 205 6.33 -4.05 -8.22
N SER A 206 7.35 -3.27 -7.90
CA SER A 206 7.52 -2.69 -6.56
C SER A 206 6.96 -1.28 -6.49
N THR A 207 6.24 -0.98 -5.40
CA THR A 207 5.81 0.38 -5.04
C THR A 207 6.69 1.00 -3.97
N ALA A 208 7.89 0.42 -3.77
CA ALA A 208 8.89 0.84 -2.81
C ALA A 208 9.26 2.33 -2.95
N PRO A 209 9.73 2.96 -1.87
CA PRO A 209 10.36 4.26 -2.00
C PRO A 209 11.57 4.18 -2.94
N SER A 210 11.70 5.18 -3.80
CA SER A 210 12.86 5.35 -4.67
C SER A 210 13.88 6.27 -4.00
N ASP A 211 15.15 5.96 -4.18
CA ASP A 211 16.26 6.80 -3.74
C ASP A 211 16.35 8.05 -4.62
N ARG A 212 15.60 9.08 -4.25
CA ARG A 212 15.64 10.44 -4.84
C ARG A 212 15.23 10.54 -6.32
N GLU A 213 14.75 9.47 -6.94
CA GLU A 213 14.09 9.57 -8.23
C GLU A 213 12.58 9.73 -8.07
N PRO A 214 11.92 10.47 -8.99
CA PRO A 214 10.47 10.55 -9.01
C PRO A 214 9.85 9.16 -9.07
N ASN A 215 9.02 8.84 -8.08
CA ASN A 215 8.14 7.69 -8.09
C ASN A 215 6.69 8.19 -8.00
N ASP A 216 5.84 7.68 -8.88
CA ASP A 216 4.40 7.98 -8.93
C ASP A 216 3.64 7.34 -7.75
N TRP A 217 4.24 6.34 -7.09
CA TRP A 217 3.65 5.69 -5.92
C TRP A 217 3.98 6.42 -4.62
N LYS A 218 2.93 6.68 -3.83
CA LYS A 218 3.08 7.03 -2.42
C LYS A 218 3.36 5.76 -1.60
N GLN A 219 4.04 5.93 -0.48
CA GLN A 219 4.26 4.91 0.53
C GLN A 219 3.40 5.23 1.75
N GLY A 220 3.01 4.20 2.51
CA GLY A 220 2.37 4.39 3.81
C GLY A 220 3.42 4.64 4.88
N ILE A 221 3.39 5.80 5.55
CA ILE A 221 4.36 6.17 6.57
C ILE A 221 3.69 6.12 7.94
N LYS A 222 4.10 5.18 8.79
CA LYS A 222 3.77 5.19 10.22
C LYS A 222 4.86 5.97 10.95
N LEU A 223 4.56 7.22 11.32
CA LEU A 223 5.48 8.03 12.13
C LEU A 223 5.41 7.57 13.59
N LEU A 224 6.55 7.55 14.27
CA LEU A 224 6.61 7.29 15.71
C LEU A 224 6.31 8.58 16.47
N ASN A 225 5.55 8.47 17.55
CA ASN A 225 5.28 9.62 18.41
C ASN A 225 6.55 10.13 19.07
N VAL A 226 7.42 9.23 19.52
CA VAL A 226 8.75 9.57 20.02
C VAL A 226 9.77 8.86 19.13
N PRO A 227 10.69 9.60 18.49
CA PRO A 227 11.73 8.98 17.69
C PRO A 227 12.63 8.08 18.55
N VAL A 228 12.98 6.91 18.04
CA VAL A 228 13.74 5.89 18.78
C VAL A 228 15.20 5.96 18.36
N LYS A 229 16.10 6.12 19.33
CA LYS A 229 17.54 6.11 19.06
C LYS A 229 18.00 4.67 18.84
N LEU A 230 18.39 4.35 17.62
CA LEU A 230 18.93 3.05 17.24
C LEU A 230 20.45 3.09 17.26
N LEU A 231 21.04 2.09 17.92
CA LEU A 231 22.49 1.88 17.95
C LEU A 231 22.81 0.69 17.06
N SER A 232 23.90 0.77 16.28
CA SER A 232 24.41 -0.36 15.51
C SER A 232 25.17 -1.30 16.47
N LYS A 233 24.44 -1.98 17.35
CA LYS A 233 24.94 -3.09 18.16
C LYS A 233 24.18 -4.34 17.74
N GLU A 234 24.84 -5.50 17.82
CA GLU A 234 24.34 -6.80 17.33
C GLU A 234 22.99 -7.25 17.93
N GLU A 235 22.45 -6.55 18.95
CA GLU A 235 21.21 -6.89 19.64
C GLU A 235 20.04 -5.91 19.38
N SER A 236 20.33 -4.70 18.87
CA SER A 236 19.27 -3.70 18.66
C SER A 236 18.37 -4.10 17.49
N SER A 237 17.08 -4.16 17.78
CA SER A 237 16.05 -4.58 16.83
C SER A 237 14.72 -3.88 17.12
N LEU A 238 13.88 -3.79 16.09
CA LEU A 238 12.53 -3.26 16.18
C LEU A 238 11.54 -4.34 15.74
N THR A 239 10.40 -4.43 16.41
CA THR A 239 9.34 -5.36 16.01
C THR A 239 8.19 -4.57 15.40
N ILE A 240 7.69 -5.04 14.27
CA ILE A 240 6.51 -4.48 13.62
C ILE A 240 5.50 -5.59 13.39
N SER A 241 4.24 -5.29 13.68
CA SER A 241 3.12 -6.17 13.39
C SER A 241 2.09 -5.44 12.54
N ALA A 242 1.39 -6.21 11.72
CA ALA A 242 0.31 -5.68 10.91
C ALA A 242 -0.82 -6.71 10.75
N ALA A 243 -2.04 -6.21 10.60
CA ALA A 243 -3.24 -7.01 10.44
C ALA A 243 -4.17 -6.43 9.37
N PHE A 244 -4.39 -7.19 8.29
CA PHE A 244 -5.32 -6.86 7.23
C PHE A 244 -6.75 -7.30 7.57
N ASN A 245 -7.69 -6.35 7.47
CA ASN A 245 -9.12 -6.60 7.65
C ASN A 245 -9.82 -6.71 6.29
N PRO A 246 -10.33 -7.89 5.90
CA PRO A 246 -10.97 -8.08 4.60
C PRO A 246 -12.30 -7.35 4.44
N LEU A 247 -12.94 -6.93 5.54
CA LEU A 247 -14.22 -6.21 5.50
C LEU A 247 -14.03 -4.73 5.14
N THR A 248 -12.96 -4.11 5.64
CA THR A 248 -12.67 -2.69 5.40
C THR A 248 -11.65 -2.47 4.28
N GLY A 249 -10.80 -3.47 4.03
CA GLY A 249 -9.64 -3.35 3.14
C GLY A 249 -8.48 -2.56 3.76
N ASP A 250 -8.50 -2.33 5.08
CA ASP A 250 -7.46 -1.60 5.80
C ASP A 250 -6.48 -2.54 6.49
N ILE A 251 -5.28 -2.00 6.77
CA ILE A 251 -4.22 -2.67 7.51
C ILE A 251 -3.96 -1.85 8.77
N ALA A 252 -4.17 -2.48 9.93
CA ALA A 252 -3.70 -1.95 11.21
C ALA A 252 -2.19 -2.24 11.33
N VAL A 253 -1.40 -1.27 11.80
CA VAL A 253 0.05 -1.40 11.93
C VAL A 253 0.47 -0.91 13.31
N ASP A 254 1.23 -1.76 14.00
CA ASP A 254 1.80 -1.48 15.30
C ASP A 254 3.32 -1.68 15.28
N VAL A 255 4.05 -0.80 15.97
CA VAL A 255 5.51 -0.83 16.06
C VAL A 255 5.90 -0.87 17.52
N ASP A 256 6.52 -1.96 17.93
CA ASP A 256 7.12 -2.07 19.25
C ASP A 256 8.48 -1.39 19.25
N THR A 257 8.55 -0.29 20.01
CA THR A 257 9.75 0.53 20.16
C THR A 257 10.64 0.08 21.32
N GLN A 258 10.30 -0.98 22.05
CA GLN A 258 11.16 -1.55 23.09
C GLN A 258 12.36 -2.24 22.41
N THR A 259 13.49 -1.55 22.36
CA THR A 259 14.75 -2.15 21.89
C THR A 259 15.18 -3.22 22.89
N SER A 260 15.23 -4.47 22.44
CA SER A 260 15.90 -5.56 23.18
C SER A 260 17.41 -5.33 23.24
#